data_AF-A0A937JA35-F1
#
_entry.id   AF-A0A937JA35-F1
#
_cell.length_a   1.000
_cell.length_b   1.000
_cell.length_c   1.000
_cell.angle_alpha   90.00
_cell.angle_beta   90.00
_cell.angle_gamma   90.00
#
_symmetry.space_group_name_H-M   'P 1'
#
loop_
_entity.id
_entity.type
_entity.pdbx_description
1 polymer ?
#
loop_
_entity_poly.entity_id
_entity_poly.type
_entity_poly.pdbx_seq_one_letter_code
_entity_poly.pdbx_strand_id
1 'polypeptide(L)'
;MNPAVRFLLEDIVAYGSEALDFVGERDAEAILADRLREHAVLRTVQIVGEAAAQVLKIQPERIAALELRDAAGFRNVLVHGYAKVRMERVVDIVRRSLPPLIAGARTVLGEEIE
;
A
#
# COMPACT_ATOMS: atom_id res chain seq x y z
N MET A 1 -8.87 -19.90 4.50
CA MET A 1 -8.61 -18.77 3.58
C MET A 1 -7.97 -19.34 2.33
N ASN A 2 -8.27 -18.80 1.13
CA ASN A 2 -7.60 -19.24 -0.10
C ASN A 2 -6.08 -18.98 0.02
N PRO A 3 -5.18 -19.93 -0.30
CA PRO A 3 -3.73 -19.74 -0.19
C PRO A 3 -3.22 -18.51 -0.96
N ALA A 4 -3.73 -18.26 -2.17
CA ALA A 4 -3.35 -17.09 -2.94
C ALA A 4 -3.77 -15.78 -2.24
N VAL A 5 -4.96 -15.75 -1.63
CA VAL A 5 -5.42 -14.58 -0.87
C VAL A 5 -4.57 -14.34 0.36
N ARG A 6 -4.14 -15.41 1.05
CA ARG A 6 -3.20 -15.29 2.18
C ARG A 6 -1.91 -14.60 1.73
N PHE A 7 -1.26 -15.09 0.67
CA PHE A 7 -0.02 -14.48 0.17
C PHE A 7 -0.19 -13.00 -0.21
N LEU A 8 -1.31 -12.64 -0.85
CA LEU A 8 -1.57 -11.25 -1.22
C LEU A 8 -1.80 -10.35 0.00
N LEU A 9 -2.41 -10.87 1.07
CA LEU A 9 -2.55 -10.13 2.33
C LEU A 9 -1.20 -9.97 3.04
N GLU A 10 -0.35 -11.00 3.01
CA GLU A 10 1.03 -10.93 3.52
C GLU A 10 1.84 -9.88 2.75
N ASP A 11 1.71 -9.81 1.42
CA ASP A 11 2.31 -8.75 0.60
C ASP A 11 1.81 -7.35 1.01
N ILE A 12 0.50 -7.19 1.22
CA ILE A 12 -0.07 -5.91 1.69
C ILE A 12 0.57 -5.47 3.01
N VAL A 13 0.72 -6.40 3.96
CA VAL A 13 1.32 -6.11 5.27
C VAL A 13 2.81 -5.79 5.14
N ALA A 14 3.57 -6.63 4.44
CA ALA A 14 5.02 -6.49 4.32
C ALA A 14 5.40 -5.19 3.58
N TYR A 15 4.92 -5.03 2.35
CA TYR A 15 5.26 -3.85 1.53
C TYR A 15 4.57 -2.58 2.04
N GLY A 16 3.40 -2.69 2.66
CA GLY A 16 2.76 -1.56 3.32
C GLY A 16 3.60 -1.04 4.49
N SER A 17 4.16 -1.93 5.30
CA SER A 17 5.05 -1.57 6.42
C SER A 17 6.37 -0.97 5.92
N GLU A 18 6.98 -1.57 4.89
CA GLU A 18 8.17 -1.01 4.26
C GLU A 18 7.94 0.40 3.71
N ALA A 19 6.78 0.64 3.08
CA ALA A 19 6.43 1.98 2.59
C ALA A 19 6.38 3.01 3.73
N LEU A 20 5.79 2.65 4.87
CA LEU A 20 5.75 3.49 6.07
C LEU A 20 7.16 3.82 6.56
N ASP A 21 8.05 2.83 6.61
CA ASP A 21 9.44 3.01 7.04
C ASP A 21 10.26 3.88 6.08
N PHE A 22 10.10 3.66 4.77
CA PHE A 22 10.81 4.41 3.75
C PHE A 22 10.39 5.88 3.72
N VAL A 23 9.09 6.17 3.90
CA VAL A 23 8.58 7.54 4.02
C VAL A 23 9.01 8.14 5.36
N GLY A 24 8.72 7.48 6.48
CA GLY A 24 8.95 8.01 7.82
C GLY A 24 8.43 9.43 7.98
N GLU A 25 9.26 10.33 8.50
CA GLU A 25 8.93 11.75 8.69
C GLU A 25 9.24 12.63 7.46
N ARG A 26 9.73 12.05 6.35
CA ARG A 26 10.19 12.82 5.19
C ARG A 26 9.02 13.42 4.41
N ASP A 27 9.23 14.60 3.83
CA ASP A 27 8.32 15.17 2.84
C ASP A 27 8.65 14.67 1.42
N ALA A 28 7.87 15.13 0.44
CA ALA A 28 8.02 14.71 -0.94
C ALA A 28 9.38 15.13 -1.53
N GLU A 29 9.85 16.32 -1.20
CA GLU A 29 11.11 16.88 -1.66
C GLU A 29 12.31 16.08 -1.16
N ALA A 30 12.32 15.72 0.13
CA ALA A 30 13.37 14.89 0.72
C ALA A 30 13.40 13.49 0.09
N ILE A 31 12.24 12.93 -0.28
CA ILE A 31 12.17 11.64 -0.99
C ILE A 31 12.67 11.79 -2.44
N LEU A 32 12.30 12.85 -3.16
CA LEU A 32 12.73 13.08 -4.54
C LEU A 32 14.23 13.38 -4.67
N ALA A 33 14.86 13.89 -3.60
CA ALA A 33 16.30 14.08 -3.54
C ALA A 33 17.08 12.75 -3.37
N ASP A 34 16.41 11.66 -2.99
CA ASP A 34 17.00 10.33 -2.80
C ASP A 34 16.33 9.33 -3.77
N ARG A 35 16.95 9.11 -4.93
CA ARG A 35 16.39 8.25 -5.98
C ARG A 35 16.14 6.82 -5.55
N LEU A 36 16.95 6.27 -4.64
CA LEU A 36 16.75 4.91 -4.15
C LEU A 36 15.50 4.85 -3.28
N ARG A 37 15.32 5.83 -2.40
CA ARG A 37 14.11 5.96 -1.58
C ARG A 37 12.87 6.23 -2.43
N GLU A 38 12.95 7.13 -3.40
CA GLU A 38 11.85 7.38 -4.36
C GLU A 38 11.40 6.06 -4.99
N HIS A 39 12.33 5.29 -5.56
CA HIS A 39 12.00 4.03 -6.21
C HIS A 39 11.42 2.99 -5.23
N ALA A 40 11.96 2.92 -4.00
CA ALA A 40 11.48 1.99 -2.98
C ALA A 40 10.05 2.31 -2.54
N VAL A 41 9.73 3.58 -2.30
CA VAL A 41 8.38 4.04 -1.95
C VAL A 41 7.39 3.79 -3.10
N LEU A 42 7.77 4.13 -4.34
CA LEU A 42 6.88 3.90 -5.48
C LEU A 42 6.61 2.41 -5.71
N ARG A 43 7.64 1.56 -5.53
CA ARG A 43 7.51 0.11 -5.74
C ARG A 43 6.62 -0.55 -4.70
N THR A 44 6.82 -0.25 -3.43
CA THR A 44 6.01 -0.78 -2.33
C THR A 44 4.54 -0.43 -2.52
N VAL A 45 4.22 0.84 -2.80
CA VAL A 45 2.85 1.29 -3.09
C VAL A 45 2.24 0.61 -4.30
N GLN A 46 3.04 0.37 -5.36
CA GLN A 46 2.58 -0.38 -6.54
C GLN A 46 2.21 -1.82 -6.20
N ILE A 47 3.04 -2.52 -5.43
CA ILE A 47 2.80 -3.91 -5.03
C ILE A 47 1.55 -4.00 -4.17
N VAL A 48 1.40 -3.12 -3.17
CA VAL A 48 0.20 -3.09 -2.32
C VAL A 48 -1.07 -2.89 -3.16
N GLY A 49 -1.06 -1.96 -4.11
CA GLY A 49 -2.22 -1.72 -4.97
C GLY A 49 -2.52 -2.88 -5.93
N GLU A 50 -1.51 -3.60 -6.41
CA GLU A 50 -1.70 -4.82 -7.20
C GLU A 50 -2.29 -5.94 -6.35
N ALA A 51 -1.75 -6.16 -5.16
CA ALA A 51 -2.22 -7.17 -4.23
C ALA A 51 -3.68 -6.94 -3.84
N ALA A 52 -4.05 -5.70 -3.47
CA ALA A 52 -5.42 -5.33 -3.17
C ALA A 52 -6.38 -5.60 -4.35
N ALA A 53 -5.96 -5.27 -5.58
CA ALA A 53 -6.76 -5.53 -6.77
C ALA A 53 -6.95 -7.04 -7.05
N GLN A 54 -5.93 -7.86 -6.80
CA GLN A 54 -6.04 -9.31 -6.98
C GLN A 54 -6.92 -9.95 -5.89
N VAL A 55 -6.80 -9.49 -4.66
CA VAL A 55 -7.67 -9.93 -3.56
C VAL A 55 -9.14 -9.68 -3.89
N LEU A 56 -9.48 -8.48 -4.41
CA LEU A 56 -10.83 -8.15 -4.86
C LEU A 56 -11.34 -9.04 -6.00
N LYS A 57 -10.45 -9.54 -6.87
CA LYS A 57 -10.83 -10.44 -7.97
C LYS A 57 -11.11 -11.87 -7.49
N ILE A 58 -10.34 -12.34 -6.51
CA ILE A 58 -10.40 -13.74 -6.06
C ILE A 58 -11.49 -13.92 -4.99
N GLN A 59 -11.64 -12.96 -4.07
CA GLN A 59 -12.52 -13.13 -2.92
C GLN A 59 -13.17 -11.81 -2.45
N PRO A 60 -13.98 -11.16 -3.29
CA PRO A 60 -14.55 -9.83 -3.02
C PRO A 60 -15.46 -9.79 -1.78
N GLU A 61 -16.25 -10.84 -1.53
CA GLU A 61 -17.25 -10.85 -0.46
C GLU A 61 -16.68 -10.94 0.96
N ARG A 62 -15.47 -11.48 1.15
CA ARG A 62 -14.91 -11.73 2.50
C ARG A 62 -14.10 -10.58 3.06
N ILE A 63 -13.87 -9.55 2.25
CA ILE A 63 -12.82 -8.54 2.47
C ILE A 63 -13.40 -7.13 2.27
N ALA A 64 -14.74 -7.04 2.30
CA ALA A 64 -15.49 -5.80 2.17
C ALA A 64 -15.18 -4.76 3.26
N ALA A 65 -14.66 -5.20 4.42
CA ALA A 65 -14.24 -4.32 5.51
C ALA A 65 -12.90 -3.61 5.27
N LEU A 66 -12.15 -3.98 4.24
CA LEU A 66 -10.70 -3.77 4.18
C LEU A 66 -10.27 -2.62 3.24
N GLU A 67 -11.17 -1.70 2.88
CA GLU A 67 -10.96 -0.56 1.95
C GLU A 67 -10.11 -0.87 0.70
N LEU A 68 -10.13 -2.12 0.23
CA LEU A 68 -9.27 -2.59 -0.88
C LEU A 68 -9.54 -1.88 -2.20
N ARG A 69 -10.76 -1.33 -2.36
CA ARG A 69 -11.14 -0.61 -3.57
C ARG A 69 -10.31 0.66 -3.72
N ASP A 70 -10.06 1.36 -2.62
CA ASP A 70 -9.24 2.56 -2.62
C ASP A 70 -7.76 2.18 -2.83
N ALA A 71 -7.32 1.09 -2.18
CA ALA A 71 -5.98 0.55 -2.34
C ALA A 71 -5.66 0.08 -3.77
N ALA A 72 -6.60 -0.59 -4.44
CA ALA A 72 -6.46 -1.00 -5.83
C ALA A 72 -6.23 0.19 -6.78
N GLY A 73 -6.71 1.37 -6.40
CA GLY A 73 -6.55 2.65 -7.08
C GLY A 73 -5.18 3.30 -6.87
N PHE A 74 -4.36 2.88 -5.91
CA PHE A 74 -3.05 3.51 -5.65
C PHE A 74 -2.12 3.49 -6.87
N ARG A 75 -2.22 2.45 -7.71
CA ARG A 75 -1.47 2.36 -8.97
C ARG A 75 -1.77 3.51 -9.93
N ASN A 76 -2.98 4.08 -9.87
CA ASN A 76 -3.37 5.22 -10.72
C ASN A 76 -2.65 6.50 -10.31
N VAL A 77 -2.26 6.64 -9.05
CA VAL A 77 -1.50 7.81 -8.58
C VAL A 77 -0.09 7.80 -9.14
N LEU A 78 0.49 6.63 -9.42
CA LEU A 78 1.84 6.49 -9.97
C LEU A 78 1.96 6.98 -11.43
N VAL A 79 0.85 7.02 -12.17
CA VAL A 79 0.82 7.35 -13.60
C VAL A 79 0.39 8.78 -13.91
N HIS A 80 0.15 9.64 -12.91
CA HIS A 80 -0.40 10.99 -13.13
C HIS A 80 0.40 12.13 -12.47
N GLY A 81 0.66 13.19 -13.25
CA GLY A 81 1.14 14.49 -12.76
C GLY A 81 2.66 14.70 -12.80
N TYR A 82 3.09 15.92 -12.43
CA TYR A 82 4.50 16.25 -12.21
C TYR A 82 5.08 15.46 -11.03
N ALA A 83 6.38 15.15 -11.07
CA ALA A 83 7.04 14.27 -10.10
C ALA A 83 6.79 14.67 -8.63
N LYS A 84 6.83 15.97 -8.32
CA LYS A 84 6.54 16.51 -6.98
C LYS A 84 5.09 16.26 -6.53
N VAL A 85 4.12 16.70 -7.32
CA VAL A 85 2.68 16.52 -7.03
C VAL A 85 2.33 15.03 -6.93
N ARG A 86 2.95 14.18 -7.75
CA ARG A 86 2.82 12.73 -7.64
C ARG A 86 3.34 12.23 -6.30
N MET A 87 4.54 12.63 -5.91
CA MET A 87 5.16 12.16 -4.66
C MET A 87 4.41 12.65 -3.41
N GLU A 88 3.91 13.89 -3.41
CA GLU A 88 3.04 14.39 -2.32
C GLU A 88 1.82 13.48 -2.12
N ARG A 89 1.15 13.08 -3.22
CA ARG A 89 0.01 12.15 -3.15
C ARG A 89 0.42 10.76 -2.68
N VAL A 90 1.59 10.28 -3.10
CA VAL A 90 2.13 8.98 -2.65
C VAL A 90 2.41 9.01 -1.15
N VAL A 91 3.04 10.07 -0.64
CA VAL A 91 3.27 10.26 0.81
C VAL A 91 1.95 10.28 1.58
N ASP A 92 0.93 10.96 1.05
CA ASP A 92 -0.40 11.00 1.68
C ASP A 92 -1.07 9.62 1.73
N ILE A 93 -1.00 8.84 0.65
CA ILE A 93 -1.46 7.44 0.62
C ILE A 93 -0.72 6.62 1.68
N VAL A 94 0.60 6.72 1.72
CA VAL A 94 1.42 5.96 2.67
C VAL A 94 1.05 6.30 4.10
N ARG A 95 0.85 7.57 4.43
CA ARG A 95 0.57 7.99 5.82
C ARG A 95 -0.86 7.76 6.27
N ARG A 96 -1.83 7.86 5.36
CA ARG A 96 -3.26 7.88 5.73
C ARG A 96 -3.99 6.60 5.37
N SER A 97 -3.65 5.99 4.24
CA SER A 97 -4.41 4.88 3.68
C SER A 97 -3.76 3.53 3.92
N LEU A 98 -2.42 3.45 3.97
CA LEU A 98 -1.73 2.18 4.26
C LEU A 98 -1.94 1.68 5.70
N PRO A 99 -1.89 2.50 6.76
CA PRO A 99 -2.05 1.98 8.13
C PRO A 99 -3.36 1.21 8.37
N PRO A 100 -4.56 1.75 8.03
CA PRO A 100 -5.81 1.00 8.23
C PRO A 100 -5.89 -0.25 7.34
N LEU A 101 -5.35 -0.19 6.12
CA LEU A 101 -5.27 -1.33 5.21
C LEU A 101 -4.42 -2.48 5.79
N ILE A 102 -3.24 -2.15 6.33
CA ILE A 102 -2.34 -3.11 6.99
C ILE A 102 -3.04 -3.74 8.21
N ALA A 103 -3.65 -2.92 9.07
CA ALA A 103 -4.36 -3.42 10.25
C ALA A 103 -5.51 -4.37 9.88
N GLY A 104 -6.29 -4.03 8.86
CA GLY A 104 -7.32 -4.93 8.34
C GLY A 104 -6.75 -6.23 7.78
N ALA A 105 -5.61 -6.18 7.08
CA ALA A 105 -5.00 -7.35 6.47
C ALA A 105 -4.49 -8.32 7.55
N ARG A 106 -3.83 -7.80 8.59
CA ARG A 106 -3.43 -8.56 9.79
C ARG A 106 -4.62 -9.22 10.47
N THR A 107 -5.71 -8.49 10.63
CA THR A 107 -6.95 -9.02 11.22
C THR A 107 -7.49 -10.22 10.42
N VAL A 108 -7.49 -10.14 9.09
CA VAL A 108 -7.92 -11.26 8.23
C VAL A 108 -6.94 -12.42 8.25
N LEU A 109 -5.64 -12.15 8.38
CA LEU A 109 -4.61 -13.17 8.54
C LEU A 109 -4.71 -13.90 9.90
N GLY A 110 -5.38 -13.29 10.88
CA GLY A 110 -5.48 -13.79 12.25
C GLY A 110 -4.25 -13.45 13.10
N GLU A 111 -3.52 -12.39 12.73
CA GLU A 111 -2.41 -11.86 13.52
C GLU A 111 -2.97 -10.93 14.59
N GLU A 112 -2.63 -11.16 15.86
CA GLU A 112 -3.00 -10.25 16.95
C GLU A 112 -2.33 -8.89 16.71
N ILE A 113 -3.12 -7.81 16.78
CA ILE A 113 -2.62 -6.45 16.70
C ILE A 113 -2.01 -6.14 18.07
N GLU A 114 -0.70 -6.35 18.21
CA GLU A 114 0.07 -5.92 19.39
C GLU A 114 0.35 -4.41 19.36
#